data_AF-A0A960G6S4-F1
#
_entry.id   AF-A0A960G6S4-F1
#
_cell.length_a   1.000
_cell.length_b   1.000
_cell.length_c   1.000
_cell.angle_alpha   90.00
_cell.angle_beta   90.00
_cell.angle_gamma   90.00
#
_symmetry.space_group_name_H-M   'P 1'
#
loop_
_entity.id
_entity.type
_entity.pdbx_description
1 polymer ?
#
loop_
_entity_poly.entity_id
_entity_poly.type
_entity_poly.pdbx_seq_one_letter_code
_entity_poly.pdbx_strand_id
1 'polypeptide(L)'
;MSEVNDESSEDPWAWLHAVDHEAPPDYSSFHVVAAVLPEPGEPTDERCREAVENGDAVVEEIVDDLPGDAEGDWFWILPDDAEPTAGALTALLDRVREQPDAAVVGALLVEPRRRGAGILVSDWAQTISGSGRLRPLTDPGELYQGQLEVVPALGVPVAGMLVRGDVWRFLDGLNPELPRSHQGLDFGWR
;
A
#
# COMPACT_ATOMS: atom_id res chain seq x y z
N MET A 1 7.84 30.72 -63.74
CA MET A 1 8.49 29.79 -62.80
C MET A 1 8.60 30.53 -61.48
N SER A 2 7.71 30.24 -60.55
CA SER A 2 7.76 30.74 -59.18
C SER A 2 7.94 29.51 -58.31
N GLU A 3 9.17 29.32 -57.83
CA GLU A 3 9.54 28.27 -56.89
C GLU A 3 8.79 28.52 -55.58
N VAL A 4 8.01 27.54 -55.16
CA VAL A 4 7.40 27.52 -53.83
C VAL A 4 8.49 27.07 -52.88
N ASN A 5 8.93 28.00 -52.03
CA ASN A 5 9.84 27.72 -50.94
C ASN A 5 9.09 26.84 -49.93
N ASP A 6 9.47 25.58 -49.83
CA ASP A 6 8.96 24.62 -48.84
C ASP A 6 9.69 24.86 -47.53
N GLU A 7 9.34 25.95 -46.83
CA GLU A 7 9.78 26.18 -45.46
C GLU A 7 9.03 25.20 -44.56
N SER A 8 9.74 24.15 -44.14
CA SER A 8 9.26 23.13 -43.21
C SER A 8 8.70 23.77 -41.94
N SER A 9 7.39 23.63 -41.75
CA SER A 9 6.65 23.89 -40.52
C SER A 9 7.05 22.86 -39.45
N GLU A 10 8.26 22.96 -38.90
CA GLU A 10 8.57 22.27 -37.65
C GLU A 10 7.86 22.99 -36.51
N ASP A 11 6.98 22.29 -35.79
CA ASP A 11 6.24 22.83 -34.66
C ASP A 11 7.21 23.10 -33.49
N PRO A 12 7.44 24.38 -33.11
CA PRO A 12 8.36 24.73 -32.03
C PRO A 12 7.87 24.28 -30.64
N TRP A 13 6.64 23.77 -30.54
CA TRP A 13 6.02 23.30 -29.30
C TRP A 13 5.87 21.77 -29.24
N ALA A 14 6.47 21.01 -30.16
CA ALA A 14 6.44 19.55 -30.12
C ALA A 14 6.90 18.96 -28.76
N TRP A 15 7.80 19.65 -28.05
CA TRP A 15 8.27 19.28 -26.72
C TRP A 15 7.21 19.40 -25.61
N LEU A 16 6.16 20.23 -25.77
CA LEU A 16 5.03 20.32 -24.83
C LEU A 16 4.09 19.10 -24.91
N HIS A 17 4.15 18.37 -26.03
CA HIS A 17 3.36 17.17 -26.30
C HIS A 17 4.20 15.89 -26.29
N ALA A 18 5.52 16.02 -26.15
CA ALA A 18 6.40 14.93 -25.82
C ALA A 18 6.14 14.52 -24.37
N VAL A 19 5.05 13.78 -24.17
CA VAL A 19 4.84 13.03 -22.94
C VAL A 19 5.91 11.94 -22.97
N ASP A 20 6.86 11.99 -22.04
CA ASP A 20 7.76 10.87 -21.79
C ASP A 20 6.88 9.67 -21.42
N HIS A 21 6.66 8.78 -22.39
CA HIS A 21 6.13 7.46 -22.13
C HIS A 21 7.29 6.61 -21.64
N GLU A 22 7.71 6.87 -20.40
CA GLU A 22 8.56 5.93 -19.70
C GLU A 22 7.84 4.57 -19.70
N ALA A 23 8.57 3.51 -20.03
CA ALA A 23 7.99 2.17 -20.06
C ALA A 23 7.35 1.89 -18.69
N PRO A 24 6.16 1.26 -18.65
CA PRO A 24 5.52 0.97 -17.38
C PRO A 24 6.50 0.20 -16.48
N PRO A 25 6.56 0.55 -15.18
CA PRO A 25 7.43 -0.14 -14.24
C PRO A 25 7.17 -1.65 -14.26
N ASP A 26 8.26 -2.41 -14.32
CA ASP A 26 8.21 -3.88 -14.28
C ASP A 26 8.22 -4.37 -12.83
N TYR A 27 7.11 -4.97 -12.40
CA TYR A 27 6.96 -5.56 -11.07
C TYR A 27 7.26 -7.06 -11.00
N SER A 28 7.67 -7.68 -12.10
CA SER A 28 7.88 -9.14 -12.17
C SER A 28 8.98 -9.68 -11.25
N SER A 29 9.82 -8.80 -10.70
CA SER A 29 10.85 -9.14 -9.70
C SER A 29 10.32 -9.19 -8.26
N PHE A 30 9.09 -8.73 -8.01
CA PHE A 30 8.47 -8.82 -6.69
C PHE A 30 7.68 -10.12 -6.55
N HIS A 31 8.17 -10.99 -5.67
CA HIS A 31 7.48 -12.20 -5.24
C HIS A 31 6.66 -11.88 -3.98
N VAL A 32 5.37 -11.63 -4.16
CA VAL A 32 4.46 -11.19 -3.09
C VAL A 32 3.49 -12.30 -2.72
N VAL A 33 3.40 -12.60 -1.43
CA VAL A 33 2.33 -13.41 -0.84
C VAL A 33 1.33 -12.47 -0.16
N ALA A 34 0.05 -12.57 -0.50
CA ALA A 34 -1.01 -11.84 0.19
C ALA A 34 -1.51 -12.67 1.37
N ALA A 35 -1.32 -12.15 2.58
CA ALA A 35 -1.86 -12.73 3.81
C ALA A 35 -3.20 -12.07 4.12
N VAL A 36 -4.29 -12.74 3.74
CA VAL A 36 -5.67 -12.29 3.99
C VAL A 36 -6.16 -12.94 5.28
N LEU A 37 -5.97 -12.23 6.39
CA LEU A 37 -6.09 -12.76 7.74
C LEU A 37 -7.51 -12.60 8.29
N PRO A 38 -8.24 -13.71 8.54
CA PRO A 38 -9.60 -13.65 9.07
C PRO A 38 -9.65 -13.11 10.50
N GLU A 39 -10.77 -12.52 10.89
CA GLU A 39 -11.03 -12.13 12.27
C GLU A 39 -11.49 -13.35 13.11
N PRO A 40 -10.79 -13.69 14.22
CA PRO A 40 -11.16 -14.84 15.05
C PRO A 40 -12.58 -14.75 15.59
N GLY A 41 -13.41 -15.74 15.24
CA GLY A 41 -14.79 -15.85 15.71
C GLY A 41 -15.83 -15.13 14.85
N GLU A 42 -15.41 -14.42 13.81
CA GLU A 42 -16.29 -13.91 12.76
C GLU A 42 -16.33 -14.88 11.56
N PRO A 43 -17.40 -14.88 10.76
CA PRO A 43 -17.41 -15.57 9.48
C PRO A 43 -16.39 -14.97 8.53
N THR A 44 -15.67 -15.83 7.80
CA THR A 44 -14.72 -15.38 6.76
C THR A 44 -15.44 -14.54 5.70
N ASP A 45 -14.85 -13.39 5.39
CA ASP A 45 -15.30 -12.51 4.31
C ASP A 45 -14.44 -12.72 3.05
N GLU A 46 -15.08 -12.95 1.91
CA GLU A 46 -14.37 -13.23 0.65
C GLU A 46 -14.02 -11.95 -0.13
N ARG A 47 -14.54 -10.79 0.29
CA ARG A 47 -14.37 -9.52 -0.44
C ARG A 47 -12.91 -9.14 -0.61
N CYS A 48 -12.07 -9.34 0.41
CA CYS A 48 -10.65 -9.03 0.29
C CYS A 48 -9.97 -9.96 -0.71
N ARG A 49 -10.25 -11.27 -0.67
CA ARG A 49 -9.66 -12.22 -1.62
C ARG A 49 -10.07 -11.87 -3.06
N GLU A 50 -11.36 -11.64 -3.30
CA GLU A 50 -11.86 -11.24 -4.61
C GLU A 50 -11.19 -9.94 -5.09
N ALA A 51 -11.00 -8.96 -4.21
CA ALA A 51 -10.33 -7.70 -4.55
C ALA A 51 -8.84 -7.90 -4.88
N VAL A 52 -8.13 -8.76 -4.15
CA VAL A 52 -6.72 -9.11 -4.43
C VAL A 52 -6.59 -9.83 -5.77
N GLU A 53 -7.46 -10.79 -6.06
CA GLU A 53 -7.46 -11.54 -7.32
C GLU A 53 -7.77 -10.65 -8.55
N ASN A 54 -8.58 -9.60 -8.36
CA ASN A 54 -8.91 -8.63 -9.39
C ASN A 54 -7.94 -7.42 -9.44
N GLY A 55 -6.86 -7.44 -8.64
CA GLY A 55 -5.84 -6.40 -8.61
C GLY A 55 -5.03 -6.30 -9.91
N ASP A 56 -4.33 -5.19 -10.09
CA ASP A 56 -3.49 -4.94 -11.28
C ASP A 56 -2.04 -5.46 -11.14
N ALA A 57 -1.63 -5.85 -9.94
CA ALA A 57 -0.35 -6.49 -9.65
C ALA A 57 -0.53 -7.99 -9.33
N VAL A 58 0.48 -8.78 -9.69
CA VAL A 58 0.48 -10.23 -9.46
C VAL A 58 0.84 -10.51 -8.00
N VAL A 59 0.04 -11.37 -7.37
CA VAL A 59 0.35 -12.03 -6.10
C VAL A 59 0.60 -13.51 -6.41
N GLU A 60 1.64 -14.09 -5.84
CA GLU A 60 2.00 -15.49 -6.09
C GLU A 60 1.07 -16.48 -5.39
N GLU A 61 0.69 -16.11 -4.17
CA GLU A 61 -0.14 -16.93 -3.29
C GLU A 61 -0.99 -16.05 -2.37
N ILE A 62 -2.22 -16.50 -2.09
CA ILE A 62 -3.11 -15.87 -1.11
C ILE A 62 -3.35 -16.86 0.03
N VAL A 63 -2.79 -16.55 1.21
CA VAL A 63 -2.86 -17.39 2.43
C VAL A 63 -3.81 -16.79 3.46
N ASP A 64 -4.33 -17.63 4.35
CA ASP A 64 -5.24 -17.25 5.46
C ASP A 64 -4.57 -17.21 6.84
N ASP A 65 -3.29 -17.60 6.91
CA ASP A 65 -2.44 -17.49 8.09
C ASP A 65 -1.02 -17.07 7.66
N LEU A 66 -0.30 -16.39 8.55
CA LEU A 66 1.06 -15.94 8.31
C LEU A 66 1.91 -16.15 9.58
N PRO A 67 2.55 -17.32 9.76
CA PRO A 67 3.40 -17.58 10.91
C PRO A 67 4.68 -16.72 10.86
N GLY A 68 5.30 -16.49 12.03
CA GLY A 68 6.51 -15.67 12.15
C GLY A 68 7.70 -16.19 11.34
N ASP A 69 7.78 -17.50 11.10
CA ASP A 69 8.81 -18.16 10.31
C ASP A 69 8.46 -18.36 8.83
N ALA A 70 7.36 -17.76 8.35
CA ALA A 70 6.90 -17.87 6.96
C ALA A 70 8.01 -17.52 5.95
N GLU A 71 8.16 -18.38 4.93
CA GLU A 71 9.06 -18.15 3.81
C GLU A 71 8.38 -17.26 2.74
N GLY A 72 9.16 -16.37 2.13
CA GLY A 72 8.67 -15.41 1.13
C GLY A 72 9.56 -14.17 1.07
N ASP A 73 9.50 -13.45 -0.06
CA ASP A 73 10.26 -12.21 -0.25
C ASP A 73 9.50 -10.99 0.29
N TRP A 74 8.19 -10.95 0.07
CA TRP A 74 7.30 -9.89 0.53
C TRP A 74 5.95 -10.44 0.98
N PHE A 75 5.44 -9.91 2.09
CA PHE A 75 4.11 -10.20 2.60
C PHE A 75 3.24 -8.95 2.53
N TRP A 76 2.09 -9.05 1.85
CA TRP A 76 1.05 -8.02 1.87
C TRP A 76 -0.07 -8.45 2.79
N ILE A 77 -0.16 -7.80 3.95
CA ILE A 77 -1.05 -8.21 5.04
C ILE A 77 -2.36 -7.42 4.96
N LEU A 78 -3.49 -8.13 4.99
CA LEU A 78 -4.83 -7.59 4.83
C LEU A 78 -5.79 -8.29 5.79
N PRO A 79 -6.74 -7.60 6.42
CA PRO A 79 -7.89 -8.28 7.01
C PRO A 79 -8.82 -8.79 5.90
N ASP A 80 -9.57 -9.85 6.17
CA ASP A 80 -10.48 -10.47 5.20
C ASP A 80 -11.68 -9.60 4.79
N ASP A 81 -12.03 -8.63 5.63
CA ASP A 81 -13.07 -7.63 5.37
C ASP A 81 -12.61 -6.37 4.61
N ALA A 82 -11.31 -6.28 4.26
CA ALA A 82 -10.79 -5.18 3.47
C ALA A 82 -11.27 -5.25 2.01
N GLU A 83 -11.28 -4.09 1.35
CA GLU A 83 -11.57 -3.97 -0.08
C GLU A 83 -10.46 -3.12 -0.74
N PRO A 84 -9.25 -3.67 -0.93
CA PRO A 84 -8.16 -2.94 -1.57
C PRO A 84 -8.56 -2.52 -2.98
N THR A 85 -8.16 -1.32 -3.39
CA THR A 85 -8.35 -0.89 -4.78
C THR A 85 -7.44 -1.69 -5.71
N ALA A 86 -7.80 -1.79 -6.99
CA ALA A 86 -7.04 -2.57 -7.95
C ALA A 86 -5.54 -2.21 -7.99
N GLY A 87 -5.21 -0.92 -7.83
CA GLY A 87 -3.83 -0.40 -7.82
C GLY A 87 -3.18 -0.29 -6.45
N ALA A 88 -3.78 -0.84 -5.39
CA ALA A 88 -3.26 -0.71 -4.02
C ALA A 88 -1.87 -1.35 -3.88
N LEU A 89 -1.71 -2.58 -4.36
CA LEU A 89 -0.42 -3.27 -4.29
C LEU A 89 0.62 -2.58 -5.19
N THR A 90 0.25 -2.20 -6.41
CA THR A 90 1.12 -1.44 -7.32
C THR A 90 1.66 -0.18 -6.67
N ALA A 91 0.83 0.61 -5.98
CA ALA A 91 1.28 1.81 -5.28
C ALA A 91 2.27 1.52 -4.14
N LEU A 92 2.12 0.39 -3.44
CA LEU A 92 3.08 -0.05 -2.41
C LEU A 92 4.40 -0.50 -3.04
N LEU A 93 4.36 -1.24 -4.16
CA LEU A 93 5.55 -1.69 -4.88
C LEU A 93 6.33 -0.51 -5.49
N ASP A 94 5.64 0.49 -6.02
CA ASP A 94 6.26 1.74 -6.47
C ASP A 94 7.05 2.40 -5.35
N ARG A 95 6.48 2.44 -4.14
CA ARG A 95 7.20 2.98 -2.97
C ARG A 95 8.45 2.18 -2.64
N VAL A 96 8.42 0.86 -2.76
CA VAL A 96 9.61 0.01 -2.55
C VAL A 96 10.66 0.28 -3.62
N ARG A 97 10.26 0.48 -4.88
CA ARG A 97 11.19 0.85 -5.98
C ARG A 97 11.86 2.20 -5.73
N GLU A 98 11.10 3.19 -5.25
CA GLU A 98 11.60 4.51 -4.89
C GLU A 98 12.50 4.50 -3.63
N GLN A 99 12.23 3.58 -2.71
CA GLN A 99 12.97 3.43 -1.44
C GLN A 99 13.36 1.97 -1.19
N PRO A 100 14.41 1.45 -1.86
CA PRO A 100 14.78 0.04 -1.78
C PRO A 100 15.18 -0.44 -0.37
N ASP A 101 15.59 0.49 0.50
CA ASP A 101 15.95 0.20 1.88
C ASP A 101 14.73 0.06 2.81
N ALA A 102 13.52 0.41 2.34
CA ALA A 102 12.30 0.27 3.13
C ALA A 102 11.99 -1.21 3.40
N ALA A 103 11.89 -1.55 4.68
CA ALA A 103 11.48 -2.89 5.12
C ALA A 103 9.95 -3.04 5.23
N VAL A 104 9.26 -1.92 5.45
CA VAL A 104 7.81 -1.85 5.66
C VAL A 104 7.27 -0.64 4.91
N VAL A 105 6.18 -0.83 4.17
CA VAL A 105 5.40 0.22 3.52
C VAL A 105 3.93 0.06 3.94
N GLY A 106 3.30 1.15 4.36
CA GLY A 106 1.90 1.16 4.76
C GLY A 106 0.97 1.67 3.66
N ALA A 107 -0.23 1.10 3.57
CA ALA A 107 -1.30 1.63 2.73
C ALA A 107 -2.03 2.80 3.41
N LEU A 108 -2.62 3.66 2.58
CA LEU A 108 -3.64 4.60 3.01
C LEU A 108 -4.96 3.84 3.22
N LEU A 109 -5.51 3.92 4.42
CA LEU A 109 -6.81 3.37 4.75
C LEU A 109 -7.88 4.45 4.75
N VAL A 110 -9.03 4.11 4.18
CA VAL A 110 -10.18 4.99 4.08
C VAL A 110 -11.41 4.30 4.62
N GLU A 111 -12.36 5.09 5.13
CA GLU A 111 -13.66 4.56 5.53
C GLU A 111 -14.45 4.05 4.31
N PRO A 112 -15.29 3.01 4.49
CA PRO A 112 -16.21 2.55 3.46
C PRO A 112 -17.06 3.70 2.89
N ARG A 113 -17.09 3.78 1.56
CA ARG A 113 -17.66 4.91 0.84
C ARG A 113 -19.16 5.03 1.12
N ARG A 114 -19.60 6.17 1.67
CA ARG A 114 -21.02 6.49 1.88
C ARG A 114 -21.53 7.39 0.77
N ARG A 115 -22.73 7.11 0.25
CA ARG A 115 -23.31 7.90 -0.85
C ARG A 115 -23.46 9.36 -0.45
N GLY A 116 -22.82 10.26 -1.19
CA GLY A 116 -22.89 11.71 -0.95
C GLY A 116 -21.94 12.23 0.13
N ALA A 117 -21.12 11.37 0.74
CA ALA A 117 -20.03 11.77 1.62
C ALA A 117 -18.69 11.82 0.88
N GLY A 118 -17.76 12.63 1.36
CA GLY A 118 -16.36 12.56 0.93
C GLY A 118 -15.68 11.27 1.40
N ILE A 119 -14.46 11.03 0.92
CA ILE A 119 -13.62 9.92 1.38
C ILE A 119 -13.00 10.36 2.71
N LEU A 120 -13.21 9.59 3.77
CA LEU A 120 -12.59 9.85 5.07
C LEU A 120 -11.37 8.95 5.24
N VAL A 121 -10.28 9.50 5.76
CA VAL A 121 -9.08 8.74 6.10
C VAL A 121 -9.31 8.05 7.45
N SER A 122 -9.03 6.75 7.53
CA SER A 122 -9.15 5.99 8.78
C SER A 122 -7.79 5.83 9.47
N ASP A 123 -6.74 5.49 8.72
CA ASP A 123 -5.35 5.41 9.19
C ASP A 123 -4.38 5.34 7.99
N TRP A 124 -3.10 5.61 8.19
CA TRP A 124 -2.05 5.46 7.16
C TRP A 124 -0.64 5.50 7.74
N ALA A 125 -0.47 6.15 8.89
CA ALA A 125 0.78 6.26 9.60
C ALA A 125 0.50 6.45 11.09
N GLN A 126 1.32 5.81 11.92
CA GLN A 126 1.14 5.76 13.37
C GLN A 126 2.39 6.26 14.10
N THR A 127 2.16 6.87 15.25
CA THR A 127 3.18 7.28 16.21
C THR A 127 2.71 6.99 17.64
N ILE A 128 3.54 7.34 18.62
CA ILE A 128 3.25 7.17 20.04
C ILE A 128 3.32 8.51 20.75
N SER A 129 2.35 8.80 21.62
CA SER A 129 2.41 9.97 22.49
C SER A 129 3.52 9.82 23.54
N GLY A 130 3.95 10.91 24.15
CA GLY A 130 4.88 10.87 25.29
C GLY A 130 4.36 10.09 26.51
N SER A 131 3.06 9.76 26.56
CA SER A 131 2.43 8.90 27.57
C SER A 131 2.28 7.43 27.14
N GLY A 132 2.84 7.04 25.99
CA GLY A 132 2.81 5.67 25.51
C GLY A 132 1.50 5.26 24.79
N ARG A 133 0.67 6.22 24.35
CA ARG A 133 -0.58 5.92 23.64
C ARG A 133 -0.36 5.98 22.13
N LEU A 134 -0.88 5.00 21.40
CA LEU A 134 -0.95 5.04 19.95
C LEU A 134 -1.65 6.32 19.48
N ARG A 135 -1.08 6.95 18.45
CA ARG A 135 -1.60 8.14 17.79
C ARG A 135 -1.47 7.96 16.28
N PRO A 136 -2.58 7.83 15.54
CA PRO A 136 -2.54 7.97 14.09
C PRO A 136 -2.07 9.38 13.72
N LEU A 137 -1.43 9.53 12.57
CA LEU A 137 -1.10 10.82 11.96
C LEU A 137 -2.30 11.45 11.27
N THR A 138 -3.42 10.73 11.17
CA THR A 138 -4.71 11.24 10.71
C THR A 138 -5.52 11.84 11.84
N ASP A 139 -6.16 12.97 11.54
CA ASP A 139 -7.13 13.59 12.42
C ASP A 139 -8.51 12.91 12.30
N PRO A 140 -9.29 12.79 13.39
CA PRO A 140 -10.63 12.20 13.33
C PRO A 140 -11.54 12.91 12.32
N GLY A 141 -12.03 12.17 11.33
CA GLY A 141 -12.90 12.71 10.28
C GLY A 141 -12.18 13.50 9.20
N GLU A 142 -10.86 13.34 9.07
CA GLU A 142 -10.07 13.93 8.00
C GLU A 142 -10.56 13.46 6.62
N LEU A 143 -10.78 14.40 5.70
CA LEU A 143 -11.16 14.11 4.32
C LEU A 143 -9.93 13.85 3.47
N TYR A 144 -9.95 12.78 2.68
CA TYR A 144 -8.95 12.54 1.64
C TYR A 144 -9.28 13.31 0.37
N GLN A 145 -8.37 14.21 -0.01
CA GLN A 145 -8.39 15.07 -1.19
C GLN A 145 -7.11 14.90 -2.03
N GLY A 146 -6.31 13.86 -1.76
CA GLY A 146 -4.98 13.69 -2.36
C GLY A 146 -3.91 14.58 -1.72
N GLN A 147 -4.17 15.10 -0.50
CA GLN A 147 -3.28 16.00 0.21
C GLN A 147 -2.18 15.30 1.01
N LEU A 148 -2.32 13.99 1.25
CA LEU A 148 -1.38 13.25 2.08
C LEU A 148 -0.13 12.92 1.27
N GLU A 149 1.01 13.38 1.76
CA GLU A 149 2.32 13.03 1.25
C GLU A 149 2.87 11.82 2.01
N VAL A 150 3.75 11.06 1.37
CA VAL A 150 4.41 9.93 2.03
C VAL A 150 5.45 10.46 3.02
N VAL A 151 5.38 9.96 4.25
CA VAL A 151 6.28 10.35 5.34
C VAL A 151 6.83 9.11 6.03
N PRO A 152 8.05 9.18 6.60
CA PRO A 152 8.51 8.19 7.57
C PRO A 152 7.57 8.18 8.79
N ALA A 153 7.19 6.99 9.24
CA ALA A 153 6.32 6.78 10.39
C ALA A 153 6.95 5.80 11.38
N LEU A 154 6.52 5.86 12.65
CA LEU A 154 6.96 4.91 13.67
C LEU A 154 6.33 3.53 13.48
N GLY A 155 5.13 3.50 12.92
CA GLY A 155 4.47 2.28 12.47
C GLY A 155 3.40 2.62 11.44
N VAL A 156 2.83 1.58 10.84
CA VAL A 156 1.75 1.68 9.85
C VAL A 156 0.65 0.71 10.26
N PRO A 157 -0.62 0.95 9.88
CA PRO A 157 -1.67 -0.03 10.14
C PRO A 157 -1.33 -1.37 9.47
N VAL A 158 -1.62 -2.49 10.16
CA VAL A 158 -1.42 -3.84 9.62
C VAL A 158 -2.27 -4.07 8.38
N ALA A 159 -3.48 -3.50 8.35
CA ALA A 159 -4.33 -3.54 7.17
C ALA A 159 -3.63 -2.79 6.03
N GLY A 160 -3.22 -3.53 5.00
CA GLY A 160 -2.49 -3.01 3.85
C GLY A 160 -0.99 -2.83 4.07
N MET A 161 -0.40 -3.43 5.11
CA MET A 161 1.05 -3.43 5.32
C MET A 161 1.74 -4.31 4.28
N LEU A 162 2.74 -3.78 3.58
CA LEU A 162 3.69 -4.55 2.79
C LEU A 162 5.02 -4.63 3.55
N VAL A 163 5.46 -5.85 3.90
CA VAL A 163 6.66 -6.09 4.70
C VAL A 163 7.60 -7.06 4.01
N ARG A 164 8.90 -6.79 4.11
CA ARG A 164 9.96 -7.64 3.56
C ARG A 164 10.09 -8.92 4.40
N GLY A 165 10.18 -10.06 3.74
CA GLY A 165 10.11 -11.37 4.40
C GLY A 165 11.29 -11.68 5.33
N ASP A 166 12.47 -11.11 5.08
CA ASP A 166 13.61 -11.20 6.01
C ASP A 166 13.34 -10.49 7.34
N VAL A 167 12.70 -9.31 7.30
CA VAL A 167 12.33 -8.50 8.45
C VAL A 167 11.18 -9.16 9.21
N TRP A 168 10.17 -9.67 8.49
CA TRP A 168 9.09 -10.47 9.09
C TRP A 168 9.64 -11.62 9.94
N ARG A 169 10.52 -12.44 9.35
CA ARG A 169 11.15 -13.57 10.03
C ARG A 169 12.08 -13.16 11.15
N PHE A 170 12.83 -12.08 10.98
CA PHE A 170 13.70 -11.55 12.03
C PHE A 170 12.92 -11.09 13.26
N LEU A 171 11.73 -10.51 13.04
CA LEU A 171 10.85 -10.00 14.08
C LEU A 171 9.85 -11.03 14.61
N ASP A 172 9.82 -12.25 14.07
CA ASP A 172 8.87 -13.31 14.44
C ASP A 172 7.40 -12.87 14.30
N GLY A 173 7.12 -12.10 13.24
CA GLY A 173 5.77 -11.63 12.90
C GLY A 173 5.17 -10.57 13.83
N LEU A 174 3.84 -10.48 13.83
CA LEU A 174 3.06 -9.57 14.67
C LEU A 174 2.93 -10.10 16.09
N ASN A 175 2.82 -9.19 17.07
CA ASN A 175 2.58 -9.57 18.46
C ASN A 175 1.08 -9.87 18.70
N PRO A 176 0.67 -11.15 18.87
CA PRO A 176 -0.74 -11.52 18.98
C PRO A 176 -1.38 -11.09 20.32
N GLU A 177 -0.57 -10.73 21.32
CA GLU A 177 -1.05 -10.24 22.63
C GLU A 177 -1.53 -8.78 22.57
N LEU A 178 -1.26 -8.08 21.47
CA LEU A 178 -1.71 -6.70 21.25
C LEU A 178 -3.01 -6.66 20.44
N PRO A 179 -3.87 -5.66 20.69
CA PRO A 179 -4.98 -5.37 19.80
C PRO A 179 -4.48 -5.13 18.36
N ARG A 180 -5.22 -5.61 17.35
CA ARG A 180 -4.85 -5.47 15.93
C ARG A 180 -4.42 -4.04 15.53
N SER A 181 -5.10 -3.03 16.07
CA SER A 181 -4.76 -1.62 15.82
C SER A 181 -3.37 -1.19 16.31
N HIS A 182 -2.78 -1.91 17.26
CA HIS A 182 -1.45 -1.63 17.84
C HIS A 182 -0.35 -2.51 17.28
N GLN A 183 -0.68 -3.62 16.64
CA GLN A 183 0.31 -4.59 16.15
C GLN A 183 1.26 -3.96 15.13
N GLY A 184 0.75 -3.06 14.28
CA GLY A 184 1.57 -2.35 13.30
C GLY A 184 2.53 -1.31 13.90
N LEU A 185 2.08 -0.60 14.95
CA LEU A 185 2.94 0.28 15.74
C LEU A 185 4.03 -0.49 16.49
N ASP A 186 3.68 -1.63 17.10
CA ASP A 186 4.63 -2.51 17.79
C ASP A 186 5.67 -3.08 16.82
N PHE A 187 5.24 -3.54 15.65
CA PHE A 187 6.14 -4.06 14.62
C PHE A 187 7.14 -3.00 14.15
N GLY A 188 6.69 -1.77 13.89
CA GLY A 188 7.59 -0.68 13.50
C GLY A 188 8.50 -0.17 14.64
N TRP A 189 8.14 -0.42 15.89
CA TRP A 189 8.95 -0.06 17.06
C TRP A 189 10.13 -1.01 17.29
N ARG A 190 9.98 -2.29 16.93
CA ARG A 190 10.98 -3.35 17.15
C ARG A 190 12.08 -3.32 16.10
#